data_AF-A0A5E3W870-F1
#
_entry.id   AF-A0A5E3W870-F1
#
_cell.length_a   1.000
_cell.length_b   1.000
_cell.length_c   1.000
_cell.angle_alpha   90.00
_cell.angle_beta   90.00
_cell.angle_gamma   90.00
#
_symmetry.space_group_name_H-M   'P 1'
#
loop_
_entity.id
_entity.type
_entity.pdbx_description
1 polymer ?
#
loop_
_entity_poly.entity_id
_entity_poly.type
_entity_poly.pdbx_seq_one_letter_code
_entity_poly.pdbx_strand_id
1 'polypeptide(L)'
;MPRVDHIRVGFVDSESRYWPVDTNWGKGAEKLANYLWRANVNGRLDLVLGIVPNGASYLLLPQAWAAAWGERVGERRAFFGRSSRKTEYASLSPISFFDYEDLLKKLKAYEQNSVKKKKLGIADTSRANRHYYMTSGQDESNLGKMRAEYEHSRLFFALLQSTESNLQQLPGFFRKPNADMVRLRAEAYAVHSHSALARARILALSFSTITAGTVDDSRVLDIGWCDVSVSSFGTQNAVNYSLHEQKIKVPAQRFRHDHVASEILPSAAICGKLQQILESARPERPIILLVHGAKNTRQELEGLGLRTFSWATGIHDILYKGGLRDEMRSRSPPRRGSGRPRSPPRPSSAVYLIDVNELVGCAKERGTSVTSRNHARVRQILEDAALCNLDVRGRETETRADPMNPKSPMVKKNLFNAGHDSILIAETWLALCSGPDIDAFRAMLGEDARRGPMAEDSPSPEPNPQPEQDDDIDPNIQPPAGSPQAPAMGPAEAYDAYLSDEEGEW
;
A
#
# COMPACT_ATOMS: atom_id res chain seq x y z
N MET A 1 6.76 -15.98 -4.40
CA MET A 1 5.44 -16.10 -5.05
C MET A 1 5.08 -17.56 -5.16
N PRO A 2 3.80 -17.90 -4.98
CA PRO A 2 3.29 -19.27 -5.16
C PRO A 2 3.73 -19.84 -6.49
N ARG A 3 3.83 -21.17 -6.57
CA ARG A 3 4.15 -21.83 -7.84
C ARG A 3 2.94 -22.02 -8.75
N VAL A 4 1.78 -21.55 -8.33
CA VAL A 4 0.52 -21.75 -9.04
C VAL A 4 0.40 -20.68 -10.12
N ASP A 5 0.18 -21.11 -11.35
CA ASP A 5 -0.20 -20.19 -12.43
C ASP A 5 -1.65 -19.73 -12.21
N HIS A 6 -2.01 -18.59 -12.79
CA HIS A 6 -3.29 -17.97 -12.55
C HIS A 6 -4.03 -17.74 -13.87
N ILE A 7 -5.36 -17.82 -13.83
CA ILE A 7 -6.25 -17.48 -14.93
C ILE A 7 -6.83 -16.11 -14.60
N ARG A 8 -6.73 -15.14 -15.50
CA ARG A 8 -7.34 -13.83 -15.29
C ARG A 8 -8.85 -13.94 -15.37
N VAL A 9 -9.51 -13.38 -14.35
CA VAL A 9 -10.95 -13.23 -14.28
C VAL A 9 -11.29 -11.86 -14.87
N GLY A 10 -12.02 -11.81 -15.99
CA GLY A 10 -12.54 -10.55 -16.51
C GLY A 10 -12.47 -10.41 -18.03
N PHE A 11 -12.48 -9.15 -18.46
CA PHE A 11 -12.92 -8.72 -19.78
C PHE A 11 -11.80 -8.26 -20.74
N VAL A 12 -10.58 -8.12 -20.23
CA VAL A 12 -9.42 -7.64 -20.99
C VAL A 12 -8.57 -8.85 -21.36
N ASP A 13 -8.16 -8.92 -22.63
CA ASP A 13 -7.34 -9.99 -23.23
C ASP A 13 -8.11 -11.28 -23.62
N SER A 14 -7.44 -12.08 -24.45
CA SER A 14 -7.83 -13.34 -25.06
C SER A 14 -8.28 -14.44 -24.08
N GLU A 15 -7.95 -14.30 -22.78
CA GLU A 15 -8.37 -15.24 -21.74
C GLU A 15 -9.88 -15.18 -21.43
N SER A 16 -10.53 -14.04 -21.74
CA SER A 16 -11.99 -13.84 -21.57
C SER A 16 -12.83 -14.89 -22.34
N ARG A 17 -12.32 -15.36 -23.49
CA ARG A 17 -13.01 -16.35 -24.35
C ARG A 17 -13.12 -17.74 -23.74
N TYR A 18 -12.35 -18.03 -22.68
CA TYR A 18 -12.41 -19.30 -21.98
C TYR A 18 -13.45 -19.30 -20.85
N TRP A 19 -14.06 -18.16 -20.55
CA TRP A 19 -15.17 -18.14 -19.61
C TRP A 19 -16.44 -18.62 -20.33
N PRO A 20 -17.22 -19.53 -19.72
CA PRO A 20 -18.41 -20.14 -20.34
C PRO A 20 -19.58 -19.15 -20.47
N VAL A 21 -19.33 -17.90 -20.13
CA VAL A 21 -20.29 -16.83 -20.22
C VAL A 21 -19.83 -15.92 -21.33
N ASP A 22 -20.70 -15.73 -22.34
CA ASP A 22 -20.41 -14.86 -23.48
C ASP A 22 -20.25 -13.40 -22.99
N THR A 23 -19.02 -13.05 -22.62
CA THR A 23 -18.62 -11.68 -22.29
C THR A 23 -18.27 -10.98 -23.59
N ASN A 24 -19.29 -10.74 -24.41
CA ASN A 24 -19.12 -9.96 -25.63
C ASN A 24 -18.49 -8.60 -25.28
N TRP A 25 -17.26 -8.39 -25.76
CA TRP A 25 -16.62 -7.08 -25.88
C TRP A 25 -16.66 -6.22 -24.61
N GLY A 26 -16.14 -6.71 -23.48
CA GLY A 26 -15.97 -5.84 -22.31
C GLY A 26 -17.14 -5.82 -21.32
N LYS A 27 -18.24 -6.51 -21.63
CA LYS A 27 -19.49 -6.49 -20.83
C LYS A 27 -19.87 -7.88 -20.35
N GLY A 28 -20.53 -7.95 -19.20
CA GLY A 28 -21.06 -9.19 -18.64
C GLY A 28 -20.70 -9.45 -17.18
N ALA A 29 -20.42 -8.41 -16.40
CA ALA A 29 -20.06 -8.54 -14.98
C ALA A 29 -21.10 -9.32 -14.18
N GLU A 30 -22.40 -9.09 -14.40
CA GLU A 30 -23.47 -9.82 -13.71
C GLU A 30 -23.48 -11.30 -14.07
N LYS A 31 -23.28 -11.60 -15.34
CA LYS A 31 -23.21 -12.95 -15.89
C LYS A 31 -21.99 -13.71 -15.33
N LEU A 32 -20.83 -13.06 -15.30
CA LEU A 32 -19.60 -13.59 -14.73
C LEU A 32 -19.68 -13.71 -13.20
N ALA A 33 -20.26 -12.72 -12.50
CA ALA A 33 -20.50 -12.77 -11.07
C ALA A 33 -21.37 -13.97 -10.71
N ASN A 34 -22.49 -14.17 -11.41
CA ASN A 34 -23.38 -15.31 -11.21
C ASN A 34 -22.65 -16.64 -11.41
N TYR A 35 -21.84 -16.73 -12.47
CA TYR A 35 -21.03 -17.92 -12.72
C TYR A 35 -20.02 -18.18 -11.58
N LEU A 36 -19.29 -17.14 -11.18
CA LEU A 36 -18.25 -17.29 -10.17
C LEU A 36 -18.84 -17.59 -8.79
N TRP A 37 -19.96 -16.95 -8.46
CA TRP A 37 -20.63 -17.09 -7.18
C TRP A 37 -21.19 -18.49 -6.98
N ARG A 38 -21.50 -19.26 -8.04
CA ARG A 38 -21.86 -20.68 -7.89
C ARG A 38 -20.78 -21.53 -7.23
N ALA A 39 -19.52 -21.10 -7.28
CA ALA A 39 -18.41 -21.78 -6.62
C ALA A 39 -18.18 -21.35 -5.16
N ASN A 40 -19.01 -20.45 -4.61
CA ASN A 40 -18.91 -20.01 -3.23
C ASN A 40 -19.03 -21.20 -2.26
N VAL A 41 -18.35 -21.10 -1.12
CA VAL A 41 -18.40 -22.08 -0.04
C VAL A 41 -18.90 -21.37 1.20
N ASN A 42 -20.06 -21.76 1.70
CA ASN A 42 -20.71 -21.16 2.87
C ASN A 42 -20.90 -19.64 2.73
N GLY A 43 -21.32 -19.16 1.55
CA GLY A 43 -21.53 -17.73 1.30
C GLY A 43 -20.24 -16.93 1.10
N ARG A 44 -19.08 -17.60 0.98
CA ARG A 44 -17.79 -16.95 0.75
C ARG A 44 -17.18 -17.39 -0.58
N LEU A 45 -16.76 -16.43 -1.39
CA LEU A 45 -15.96 -16.68 -2.58
C LEU A 45 -14.57 -16.08 -2.40
N ASP A 46 -13.54 -16.83 -2.75
CA ASP A 46 -12.17 -16.35 -2.66
C ASP A 46 -11.59 -16.25 -4.08
N LEU A 47 -10.99 -15.08 -4.41
CA LEU A 47 -10.18 -14.78 -5.62
C LEU A 47 -8.77 -14.28 -5.24
N VAL A 48 -7.82 -14.23 -6.18
CA VAL A 48 -6.52 -13.59 -5.93
C VAL A 48 -6.51 -12.23 -6.63
N LEU A 49 -6.09 -11.18 -5.94
CA LEU A 49 -5.83 -9.87 -6.51
C LEU A 49 -4.37 -9.82 -6.97
N GLY A 50 -4.16 -9.75 -8.28
CA GLY A 50 -2.85 -9.59 -8.89
C GLY A 50 -2.57 -8.13 -9.22
N ILE A 51 -1.52 -7.55 -8.66
CA ILE A 51 -1.03 -6.22 -9.03
C ILE A 51 0.12 -6.39 -10.01
N VAL A 52 0.02 -5.83 -11.21
CA VAL A 52 1.12 -5.85 -12.21
C VAL A 52 2.09 -4.68 -11.98
N PRO A 53 3.31 -4.68 -12.56
CA PRO A 53 4.32 -3.66 -12.28
C PRO A 53 3.92 -2.20 -12.54
N ASN A 54 2.99 -1.91 -13.46
CA ASN A 54 2.48 -0.54 -13.67
C ASN A 54 1.41 -0.13 -12.65
N GLY A 55 0.96 -1.06 -11.81
CA GLY A 55 -0.05 -0.85 -10.78
C GLY A 55 -1.47 -1.24 -11.16
N ALA A 56 -1.76 -1.67 -12.39
CA ALA A 56 -3.07 -2.24 -12.70
C ALA A 56 -3.35 -3.49 -11.83
N SER A 57 -4.60 -3.66 -11.41
CA SER A 57 -5.03 -4.82 -10.63
C SER A 57 -5.89 -5.75 -11.48
N TYR A 58 -5.85 -7.04 -11.20
CA TYR A 58 -6.68 -8.04 -11.87
C TYR A 58 -7.16 -9.06 -10.86
N LEU A 59 -8.42 -9.51 -10.99
CA LEU A 59 -8.90 -10.68 -10.28
C LEU A 59 -8.38 -11.93 -10.98
N LEU A 60 -7.92 -12.89 -10.20
CA LEU A 60 -7.25 -14.08 -10.65
C LEU A 60 -7.87 -15.31 -10.00
N LEU A 61 -8.06 -16.35 -10.80
CA LEU A 61 -8.41 -17.69 -10.35
C LEU A 61 -7.15 -18.55 -10.40
N PRO A 62 -6.65 -19.09 -9.28
CA PRO A 62 -5.52 -20.01 -9.31
C PRO A 62 -5.84 -21.24 -10.17
N GLN A 63 -4.94 -21.60 -11.08
CA GLN A 63 -5.17 -22.70 -12.02
C GLN A 63 -5.40 -24.05 -11.30
N ALA A 64 -4.78 -24.25 -10.14
CA ALA A 64 -5.00 -25.44 -9.30
C ALA A 64 -6.47 -25.63 -8.89
N TRP A 65 -7.29 -24.60 -9.04
CA TRP A 65 -8.71 -24.60 -8.71
C TRP A 65 -9.61 -24.78 -9.90
N ALA A 66 -9.13 -24.50 -11.12
CA ALA A 66 -9.91 -24.61 -12.34
C ALA A 66 -10.63 -25.96 -12.48
N ALA A 67 -9.96 -27.07 -12.10
CA ALA A 67 -10.55 -28.40 -12.11
C ALA A 67 -11.69 -28.56 -11.08
N ALA A 68 -11.43 -28.23 -9.82
CA ALA A 68 -12.43 -28.29 -8.76
C ALA A 68 -13.60 -27.31 -9.00
N TRP A 69 -13.32 -26.20 -9.68
CA TRP A 69 -14.32 -25.22 -10.09
C TRP A 69 -15.30 -25.81 -11.10
N GLY A 70 -14.77 -26.47 -12.15
CA GLY A 70 -15.61 -27.15 -13.15
C GLY A 70 -16.52 -28.21 -12.52
N GLU A 71 -15.99 -28.97 -11.56
CA GLU A 71 -16.78 -29.95 -10.80
C GLU A 71 -17.93 -29.29 -10.01
N ARG A 72 -17.66 -28.18 -9.30
CA ARG A 72 -18.69 -27.46 -8.52
C ARG A 72 -19.77 -26.85 -9.38
N VAL A 73 -19.40 -26.30 -10.54
CA VAL A 73 -20.35 -25.62 -11.44
C VAL A 73 -21.07 -26.61 -12.36
N GLY A 74 -20.67 -27.89 -12.37
CA GLY A 74 -21.29 -28.92 -13.22
C GLY A 74 -20.91 -28.82 -14.70
N GLU A 75 -19.83 -28.10 -15.02
CA GLU A 75 -19.40 -27.83 -16.39
C GLU A 75 -18.05 -28.49 -16.69
N ARG A 76 -17.94 -29.16 -17.86
CA ARG A 76 -16.69 -29.82 -18.27
C ARG A 76 -15.65 -28.77 -18.65
N ARG A 77 -14.57 -28.69 -17.85
CA ARG A 77 -13.29 -27.99 -18.09
C ARG A 77 -13.43 -26.68 -18.89
N ALA A 78 -13.93 -25.63 -18.24
CA ALA A 78 -14.04 -24.30 -18.84
C ALA A 78 -12.66 -23.67 -19.20
N PHE A 79 -11.60 -24.03 -18.48
CA PHE A 79 -10.33 -23.28 -18.54
C PHE A 79 -9.25 -23.99 -19.34
N PHE A 80 -9.27 -23.86 -20.68
CA PHE A 80 -8.18 -24.31 -21.57
C PHE A 80 -7.23 -23.18 -22.01
N GLY A 81 -7.27 -22.05 -21.33
CA GLY A 81 -6.46 -20.87 -21.65
C GLY A 81 -5.01 -20.95 -21.22
N ARG A 82 -4.17 -20.13 -21.87
CA ARG A 82 -2.83 -19.80 -21.38
C ARG A 82 -3.00 -19.22 -19.98
N SER A 83 -2.29 -19.76 -19.00
CA SER A 83 -2.29 -19.19 -17.67
C SER A 83 -1.24 -18.08 -17.60
N SER A 84 -1.62 -16.96 -16.99
CA SER A 84 -0.72 -15.86 -16.70
C SER A 84 0.38 -16.33 -15.76
N ARG A 85 1.63 -16.00 -16.10
CA ARG A 85 2.78 -16.38 -15.26
C ARG A 85 2.79 -15.50 -14.03
N LYS A 86 3.09 -16.08 -12.87
CA LYS A 86 3.27 -15.33 -11.61
C LYS A 86 4.25 -14.15 -11.72
N THR A 87 5.25 -14.24 -12.60
CA THR A 87 6.26 -13.19 -12.81
C THR A 87 5.72 -11.93 -13.47
N GLU A 88 4.49 -11.99 -13.98
CA GLU A 88 3.77 -10.84 -14.54
C GLU A 88 3.21 -9.91 -13.45
N TYR A 89 3.16 -10.40 -12.20
CA TYR A 89 2.62 -9.66 -11.07
C TYR A 89 3.74 -9.23 -10.13
N ALA A 90 3.64 -8.01 -9.62
CA ALA A 90 4.44 -7.49 -8.52
C ALA A 90 3.91 -7.98 -7.16
N SER A 91 2.58 -8.15 -7.03
CA SER A 91 1.94 -8.72 -5.85
C SER A 91 0.79 -9.65 -6.22
N LEU A 92 0.59 -10.69 -5.39
CA LEU A 92 -0.52 -11.64 -5.46
C LEU A 92 -1.10 -11.74 -4.05
N SER A 93 -2.15 -10.97 -3.76
CA SER A 93 -2.82 -11.01 -2.45
C SER A 93 -4.16 -11.74 -2.54
N PRO A 94 -4.51 -12.57 -1.56
CA PRO A 94 -5.85 -13.13 -1.47
C PRO A 94 -6.92 -12.05 -1.27
N ILE A 95 -8.07 -12.22 -1.91
CA ILE A 95 -9.27 -11.40 -1.70
C ILE A 95 -10.49 -12.32 -1.49
N SER A 96 -11.37 -11.93 -0.57
CA SER A 96 -12.57 -12.68 -0.22
C SER A 96 -13.80 -11.81 -0.41
N PHE A 97 -14.84 -12.40 -0.98
CA PHE A 97 -16.16 -11.81 -1.14
C PHE A 97 -17.14 -12.59 -0.28
N PHE A 98 -17.89 -11.88 0.56
CA PHE A 98 -18.91 -12.45 1.45
C PHE A 98 -20.33 -12.20 0.94
N ASP A 99 -20.46 -11.36 -0.09
CA ASP A 99 -21.71 -11.09 -0.78
C ASP A 99 -21.51 -11.11 -2.30
N TYR A 100 -22.56 -11.54 -2.98
CA TYR A 100 -22.67 -11.50 -4.43
C TYR A 100 -22.55 -10.07 -4.95
N GLU A 101 -23.16 -9.09 -4.26
CA GLU A 101 -23.15 -7.69 -4.69
C GLU A 101 -21.74 -7.09 -4.63
N ASP A 102 -20.93 -7.46 -3.64
CA ASP A 102 -19.52 -7.02 -3.56
C ASP A 102 -18.69 -7.54 -4.73
N LEU A 103 -18.87 -8.82 -5.07
CA LEU A 103 -18.21 -9.42 -6.25
C LEU A 103 -18.67 -8.71 -7.53
N LEU A 104 -19.97 -8.49 -7.69
CA LEU A 104 -20.55 -7.83 -8.85
C LEU A 104 -20.02 -6.40 -8.98
N LYS A 105 -20.00 -5.63 -7.89
CA LYS A 105 -19.44 -4.27 -7.84
C LYS A 105 -17.98 -4.26 -8.26
N LYS A 106 -17.18 -5.21 -7.77
CA LYS A 106 -15.77 -5.35 -8.14
C LYS A 106 -15.60 -5.70 -9.63
N LEU A 107 -16.37 -6.65 -10.16
CA LEU A 107 -16.31 -7.04 -11.58
C LEU A 107 -16.77 -5.91 -12.52
N LYS A 108 -17.81 -5.15 -12.15
CA LYS A 108 -18.24 -3.96 -12.90
C LYS A 108 -17.13 -2.91 -13.02
N ALA A 109 -16.27 -2.77 -12.01
CA ALA A 109 -15.12 -1.87 -12.09
C ALA A 109 -14.07 -2.32 -13.13
N TYR A 110 -14.01 -3.61 -13.45
CA TYR A 110 -13.12 -4.21 -14.45
C TYR A 110 -13.74 -4.32 -15.85
N GLU A 111 -15.02 -3.97 -16.03
CA GLU A 111 -15.62 -3.94 -17.38
C GLU A 111 -14.93 -2.90 -18.25
N GLN A 112 -14.67 -3.27 -19.51
CA GLN A 112 -14.05 -2.35 -20.46
C GLN A 112 -15.10 -1.36 -20.95
N ASN A 113 -14.76 -0.07 -20.89
CA ASN A 113 -15.54 0.93 -21.60
C ASN A 113 -15.27 0.77 -23.10
N SER A 114 -16.32 0.66 -23.91
CA SER A 114 -16.20 0.52 -25.36
C SER A 114 -15.55 1.77 -25.95
N VAL A 115 -14.22 1.75 -26.11
CA VAL A 115 -13.51 2.83 -26.79
C VAL A 115 -13.64 2.58 -28.29
N LYS A 116 -14.31 3.49 -28.98
CA LYS A 116 -14.40 3.48 -30.44
C LYS A 116 -12.98 3.56 -31.02
N LYS A 117 -12.49 2.45 -31.56
CA LYS A 117 -11.36 2.31 -32.50
C LYS A 117 -10.15 3.24 -32.24
N LYS A 118 -9.22 2.85 -31.37
CA LYS A 118 -7.83 3.34 -31.46
C LYS A 118 -6.88 2.17 -31.73
N LYS A 119 -6.04 2.34 -32.76
CA LYS A 119 -5.04 1.37 -33.26
C LYS A 119 -3.82 1.18 -32.34
N LEU A 120 -3.73 1.91 -31.23
CA LEU A 120 -2.59 1.84 -30.30
C LEU A 120 -2.89 0.89 -29.14
N GLY A 121 -2.44 -0.37 -29.26
CA GLY A 121 -2.32 -1.32 -28.14
C GLY A 121 -3.62 -1.75 -27.46
N ILE A 122 -3.62 -2.95 -26.86
CA ILE A 122 -4.72 -3.41 -26.00
C ILE A 122 -4.51 -2.75 -24.62
N ALA A 123 -4.80 -1.45 -24.52
CA ALA A 123 -4.81 -0.77 -23.23
C ALA A 123 -6.09 -1.13 -22.45
N ASP A 124 -5.96 -1.42 -21.16
CA ASP A 124 -7.11 -1.69 -20.30
C ASP A 124 -7.84 -0.36 -19.98
N THR A 125 -9.05 -0.21 -20.52
CA THR A 125 -9.90 0.99 -20.37
C THR A 125 -10.92 0.87 -19.23
N SER A 126 -10.83 -0.19 -18.43
CA SER A 126 -11.70 -0.41 -17.28
C SER A 126 -11.54 0.70 -16.23
N ARG A 127 -12.60 0.93 -15.45
CA ARG A 127 -12.57 1.98 -14.41
C ARG A 127 -11.46 1.72 -13.39
N ALA A 128 -11.23 0.45 -13.06
CA ALA A 128 -10.20 0.03 -12.12
C ALA A 128 -8.78 0.30 -12.63
N ASN A 129 -8.51 0.13 -13.93
CA ASN A 129 -7.15 0.13 -14.46
C ASN A 129 -6.79 1.30 -15.37
N ARG A 130 -7.76 2.07 -15.86
CA ARG A 130 -7.56 3.13 -16.85
C ARG A 130 -6.43 4.11 -16.48
N HIS A 131 -6.32 4.50 -15.21
CA HIS A 131 -5.30 5.45 -14.77
C HIS A 131 -3.86 4.92 -14.94
N TYR A 132 -3.62 3.61 -14.78
CA TYR A 132 -2.28 3.01 -14.89
C TYR A 132 -1.78 2.84 -16.32
N TYR A 133 -2.67 2.95 -17.30
CA TYR A 133 -2.32 2.90 -18.73
C TYR A 133 -2.29 4.28 -19.39
N MET A 134 -2.75 5.33 -18.70
CA MET A 134 -2.74 6.70 -19.20
C MET A 134 -1.49 7.49 -18.77
N THR A 135 -0.85 7.07 -17.69
CA THR A 135 0.30 7.77 -17.11
C THR A 135 1.61 7.27 -17.69
N SER A 136 1.86 7.47 -18.99
CA SER A 136 3.13 7.04 -19.61
C SER A 136 4.34 7.76 -18.99
N GLY A 137 5.20 7.06 -18.24
CA GLY A 137 6.43 7.64 -17.66
C GLY A 137 7.14 6.77 -16.61
N GLN A 138 8.29 7.23 -16.11
CA GLN A 138 9.05 6.55 -15.04
C GLN A 138 8.23 6.34 -13.76
N ASP A 139 7.22 7.19 -13.53
CA ASP A 139 6.31 7.14 -12.39
C ASP A 139 5.44 5.87 -12.36
N GLU A 140 5.21 5.19 -13.49
CA GLU A 140 4.44 3.94 -13.55
C GLU A 140 5.06 2.85 -12.67
N SER A 141 6.39 2.76 -12.66
CA SER A 141 7.11 1.74 -11.91
C SER A 141 6.99 1.92 -10.39
N ASN A 142 6.94 3.18 -9.95
CA ASN A 142 6.79 3.49 -8.53
C ASN A 142 5.36 3.23 -8.07
N LEU A 143 4.36 3.66 -8.84
CA LEU A 143 2.96 3.47 -8.45
C LEU A 143 2.61 1.97 -8.29
N GLY A 144 3.02 1.13 -9.24
CA GLY A 144 2.77 -0.31 -9.13
C GLY A 144 3.53 -1.00 -8.01
N LYS A 145 4.78 -0.59 -7.76
CA LYS A 145 5.55 -1.06 -6.60
C LYS A 145 4.86 -0.73 -5.28
N MET A 146 4.35 0.50 -5.15
CA MET A 146 3.67 0.99 -3.95
C MET A 146 2.37 0.22 -3.68
N ARG A 147 1.57 0.01 -4.73
CA ARG A 147 0.35 -0.81 -4.63
C ARG A 147 0.68 -2.25 -4.24
N ALA A 148 1.72 -2.81 -4.85
CA ALA A 148 2.19 -4.15 -4.51
C ALA A 148 2.60 -4.24 -3.04
N GLU A 149 3.29 -3.24 -2.51
CA GLU A 149 3.76 -3.19 -1.12
C GLU A 149 2.61 -3.06 -0.09
N TYR A 150 1.56 -2.33 -0.44
CA TYR A 150 0.32 -2.31 0.35
C TYR A 150 -0.28 -3.72 0.46
N GLU A 151 -0.43 -4.40 -0.68
CA GLU A 151 -0.98 -5.76 -0.72
C GLU A 151 -0.04 -6.79 -0.06
N HIS A 152 1.28 -6.58 -0.12
CA HIS A 152 2.25 -7.38 0.64
C HIS A 152 2.05 -7.21 2.14
N SER A 153 1.83 -5.98 2.62
CA SER A 153 1.60 -5.70 4.04
C SER A 153 0.33 -6.36 4.54
N ARG A 154 -0.76 -6.30 3.76
CA ARG A 154 -2.02 -7.02 4.05
C ARG A 154 -1.82 -8.54 4.09
N LEU A 155 -1.15 -9.10 3.08
CA LEU A 155 -0.85 -10.53 3.03
C LEU A 155 -0.01 -10.95 4.24
N PHE A 156 1.04 -10.21 4.55
CA PHE A 156 1.92 -10.47 5.68
C PHE A 156 1.16 -10.46 7.01
N PHE A 157 0.32 -9.45 7.23
CA PHE A 157 -0.55 -9.35 8.40
C PHE A 157 -1.51 -10.55 8.51
N ALA A 158 -2.20 -10.90 7.43
CA ALA A 158 -3.12 -12.04 7.40
C ALA A 158 -2.40 -13.38 7.69
N LEU A 159 -1.18 -13.54 7.18
CA LEU A 159 -0.34 -14.72 7.43
C LEU A 159 0.06 -14.81 8.91
N LEU A 160 0.40 -13.71 9.57
CA LEU A 160 0.73 -13.70 10.99
C LEU A 160 -0.49 -13.99 11.89
N GLN A 161 -1.66 -13.45 11.56
CA GLN A 161 -2.90 -13.74 12.29
C GLN A 161 -3.35 -15.20 12.18
N SER A 162 -2.91 -15.91 11.14
CA SER A 162 -3.36 -17.28 10.86
C SER A 162 -2.75 -18.36 11.76
N THR A 163 -1.94 -17.98 12.75
CA THR A 163 -1.27 -18.93 13.64
C THR A 163 -2.26 -19.50 14.68
N GLU A 164 -2.60 -20.77 14.47
CA GLU A 164 -3.17 -21.76 15.41
C GLU A 164 -4.69 -21.86 15.65
N SER A 165 -5.49 -20.80 15.76
CA SER A 165 -6.94 -20.95 16.09
C SER A 165 -7.94 -20.38 15.07
N ASN A 166 -7.52 -19.44 14.22
CA ASN A 166 -8.39 -18.74 13.26
C ASN A 166 -8.10 -19.07 11.79
N LEU A 167 -7.67 -20.30 11.50
CA LEU A 167 -7.60 -20.83 10.13
C LEU A 167 -8.97 -20.78 9.42
N GLN A 168 -10.04 -20.65 10.22
CA GLN A 168 -11.42 -20.18 9.96
C GLN A 168 -11.57 -18.94 9.06
N GLN A 169 -10.61 -18.03 9.14
CA GLN A 169 -10.70 -16.70 8.54
C GLN A 169 -9.79 -16.54 7.33
N LEU A 170 -8.76 -17.38 7.22
CA LEU A 170 -7.97 -17.50 6.00
C LEU A 170 -8.89 -17.72 4.79
N PRO A 171 -8.70 -16.99 3.68
CA PRO A 171 -9.39 -17.21 2.42
C PRO A 171 -9.50 -18.69 2.08
N GLY A 172 -10.64 -19.14 1.55
CA GLY A 172 -10.84 -20.50 1.03
C GLY A 172 -9.76 -20.96 0.04
N PHE A 173 -8.87 -20.06 -0.43
CA PHE A 173 -7.54 -20.38 -0.97
C PHE A 173 -6.79 -21.46 -0.22
N PHE A 174 -6.99 -21.49 1.09
CA PHE A 174 -6.35 -22.39 2.03
C PHE A 174 -7.17 -23.66 2.31
N ARG A 175 -8.35 -23.81 1.69
CA ARG A 175 -9.29 -24.91 1.92
C ARG A 175 -9.71 -25.52 0.60
N LYS A 176 -9.09 -26.65 0.23
CA LYS A 176 -9.80 -27.56 -0.66
C LYS A 176 -10.83 -28.33 0.17
N PRO A 177 -12.09 -28.46 -0.27
CA PRO A 177 -12.93 -29.54 0.19
C PRO A 177 -12.33 -30.82 -0.40
N ASN A 178 -11.83 -31.70 0.45
CA ASN A 178 -11.39 -33.08 0.14
C ASN A 178 -10.02 -33.31 -0.53
N ALA A 179 -9.16 -32.30 -0.71
CA ALA A 179 -7.75 -32.58 -0.97
C ALA A 179 -6.95 -32.43 0.31
N ASP A 180 -6.10 -33.41 0.56
CA ASP A 180 -5.13 -33.48 1.65
C ASP A 180 -4.58 -32.09 2.01
N MET A 181 -5.18 -31.50 3.07
CA MET A 181 -4.94 -30.13 3.51
C MET A 181 -3.46 -29.90 3.80
N VAL A 182 -2.71 -30.97 4.12
CA VAL A 182 -1.27 -30.97 4.36
C VAL A 182 -0.48 -30.59 3.10
N ARG A 183 -0.93 -31.03 1.92
CA ARG A 183 -0.20 -30.87 0.65
C ARG A 183 -0.38 -29.46 0.05
N LEU A 184 -1.57 -28.88 0.15
CA LEU A 184 -1.82 -27.50 -0.30
C LEU A 184 -1.34 -26.44 0.70
N ARG A 185 -1.35 -26.76 2.00
CA ARG A 185 -0.56 -26.03 3.01
C ARG A 185 0.90 -25.94 2.54
N ALA A 186 1.52 -27.07 2.22
CA ALA A 186 2.92 -27.13 1.80
C ALA A 186 3.25 -26.41 0.47
N GLU A 187 2.28 -26.21 -0.44
CA GLU A 187 2.58 -25.76 -1.81
C GLU A 187 2.25 -24.29 -2.13
N ALA A 188 1.26 -23.66 -1.46
CA ALA A 188 0.80 -22.32 -1.84
C ALA A 188 1.24 -21.21 -0.88
N TYR A 189 0.89 -21.27 0.41
CA TYR A 189 1.32 -20.27 1.40
C TYR A 189 1.33 -20.74 2.88
N ALA A 190 1.52 -22.03 3.22
CA ALA A 190 1.71 -22.34 4.64
C ALA A 190 3.00 -21.70 5.15
N VAL A 191 2.81 -20.80 6.10
CA VAL A 191 3.88 -20.28 6.93
C VAL A 191 4.26 -21.43 7.85
N HIS A 192 5.37 -22.10 7.54
CA HIS A 192 5.96 -23.00 8.52
C HIS A 192 6.24 -22.19 9.80
N SER A 193 5.96 -22.76 10.97
CA SER A 193 6.26 -22.13 12.28
C SER A 193 7.73 -21.74 12.41
N HIS A 194 8.60 -22.43 11.67
CA HIS A 194 10.03 -22.15 11.57
C HIS A 194 10.42 -21.21 10.43
N SER A 195 9.48 -20.75 9.60
CA SER A 195 9.80 -19.79 8.53
C SER A 195 10.27 -18.46 9.11
N ALA A 196 11.04 -17.71 8.30
CA ALA A 196 11.43 -16.34 8.64
C ALA A 196 10.22 -15.44 8.91
N LEU A 197 9.10 -15.70 8.22
CA LEU A 197 7.88 -14.92 8.36
C LEU A 197 7.21 -15.13 9.73
N ALA A 198 7.03 -16.37 10.18
CA ALA A 198 6.45 -16.68 11.49
C ALA A 198 7.30 -16.15 12.67
N ARG A 199 8.60 -15.95 12.44
CA ARG A 199 9.54 -15.49 13.47
C ARG A 199 9.95 -14.03 13.28
N ALA A 200 9.29 -13.30 12.38
CA ALA A 200 9.56 -11.90 12.16
C ALA A 200 9.15 -11.10 13.39
N ARG A 201 10.04 -10.20 13.85
CA ARG A 201 9.71 -9.21 14.89
C ARG A 201 9.33 -7.91 14.19
N ILE A 202 8.22 -7.30 14.60
CA ILE A 202 7.76 -6.03 14.04
C ILE A 202 7.98 -4.94 15.08
N LEU A 203 8.65 -3.87 14.67
CA LEU A 203 8.88 -2.67 15.47
C LEU A 203 8.34 -1.47 14.71
N ALA A 204 7.71 -0.53 15.41
CA ALA A 204 7.49 0.80 14.86
C ALA A 204 8.50 1.78 15.44
N LEU A 205 9.06 2.64 14.60
CA LEU A 205 10.12 3.58 14.96
C LEU A 205 9.78 4.98 14.45
N SER A 206 9.92 5.98 15.31
CA SER A 206 9.75 7.39 14.97
C SER A 206 10.91 8.24 15.51
N PHE A 207 11.02 9.43 14.92
CA PHE A 207 11.96 10.48 15.27
C PHE A 207 11.20 11.80 15.34
N SER A 208 11.34 12.53 16.44
CA SER A 208 11.01 13.95 16.45
C SER A 208 12.27 14.72 16.14
N THR A 209 12.19 15.58 15.12
CA THR A 209 13.31 16.39 14.67
C THR A 209 12.92 17.86 14.68
N ILE A 210 13.89 18.73 14.98
CA ILE A 210 13.77 20.19 14.83
C ILE A 210 14.61 20.63 13.64
N THR A 211 14.12 21.56 12.85
CA THR A 211 14.88 22.15 11.74
C THR A 211 15.14 23.62 12.06
N ALA A 212 16.40 23.96 12.30
CA ALA A 212 16.81 25.31 12.67
C ALA A 212 17.25 26.12 11.42
N GLY A 213 16.34 26.28 10.46
CA GLY A 213 16.61 27.02 9.23
C GLY A 213 16.55 26.14 7.98
N THR A 214 17.72 25.77 7.43
CA THR A 214 17.81 24.93 6.22
C THR A 214 17.48 23.46 6.52
N VAL A 215 17.08 22.73 5.48
CA VAL A 215 16.75 21.29 5.58
C VAL A 215 17.92 20.48 6.15
N ASP A 216 19.15 20.90 5.86
CA ASP A 216 20.38 20.24 6.30
C ASP A 216 20.70 20.45 7.79
N ASP A 217 20.09 21.44 8.46
CA ASP A 217 20.21 21.66 9.92
C ASP A 217 19.02 21.04 10.67
N SER A 218 18.62 19.84 10.26
CA SER A 218 17.68 19.02 11.03
C SER A 218 18.41 18.27 12.13
N ARG A 219 17.86 18.33 13.35
CA ARG A 219 18.42 17.71 14.55
C ARG A 219 17.39 16.83 15.21
N VAL A 220 17.75 15.59 15.49
CA VAL A 220 16.92 14.67 16.27
C VAL A 220 16.80 15.16 17.71
N LEU A 221 15.57 15.35 18.19
CA LEU A 221 15.23 15.72 19.56
C LEU A 221 14.94 14.49 20.42
N ASP A 222 14.09 13.60 19.90
CA ASP A 222 13.72 12.37 20.56
C ASP A 222 13.52 11.24 19.56
N ILE A 223 13.71 10.02 20.04
CA ILE A 223 13.63 8.77 19.29
C ILE A 223 12.75 7.83 20.08
N GLY A 224 11.76 7.22 19.44
CA GLY A 224 10.83 6.34 20.12
C GLY A 224 10.46 5.15 19.27
N TRP A 225 10.22 4.03 19.95
CA TRP A 225 9.79 2.81 19.30
C TRP A 225 8.87 2.00 20.18
N CYS A 226 8.13 1.08 19.56
CA CYS A 226 7.33 0.07 20.25
C CYS A 226 7.38 -1.26 19.49
N ASP A 227 7.15 -2.36 20.23
CA ASP A 227 6.90 -3.67 19.65
C ASP A 227 5.45 -3.73 19.14
N VAL A 228 5.25 -4.32 17.95
CA VAL A 228 3.93 -4.50 17.36
C VAL A 228 3.51 -5.97 17.45
N SER A 229 2.39 -6.21 18.10
CA SER A 229 1.80 -7.54 18.27
C SER A 229 0.57 -7.68 17.37
N VAL A 230 0.73 -8.44 16.28
CA VAL A 230 -0.34 -8.68 15.30
C VAL A 230 -1.48 -9.54 15.87
N SER A 231 -1.15 -10.50 16.75
CA SER A 231 -2.15 -11.39 17.35
C SER A 231 -3.07 -10.67 18.34
N SER A 232 -2.52 -9.73 19.12
CA SER A 232 -3.31 -8.90 20.04
C SER A 232 -3.80 -7.60 19.43
N PHE A 233 -3.52 -7.36 18.14
CA PHE A 233 -3.83 -6.12 17.42
C PHE A 233 -3.43 -4.87 18.22
N GLY A 234 -2.21 -4.85 18.76
CA GLY A 234 -1.78 -3.81 19.69
C GLY A 234 -0.28 -3.60 19.73
N THR A 235 0.14 -2.65 20.55
CA THR A 235 1.54 -2.27 20.77
C THR A 235 1.99 -2.61 22.18
N GLN A 236 3.28 -2.86 22.35
CA GLN A 236 3.90 -3.17 23.64
C GLN A 236 5.26 -2.47 23.76
N ASN A 237 5.75 -2.35 25.00
CA ASN A 237 7.10 -1.83 25.29
C ASN A 237 7.41 -0.50 24.60
N ALA A 238 6.45 0.41 24.55
CA ALA A 238 6.67 1.71 23.94
C ALA A 238 7.63 2.54 24.80
N VAL A 239 8.70 3.00 24.16
CA VAL A 239 9.76 3.78 24.79
C VAL A 239 10.02 5.06 24.01
N ASN A 240 10.45 6.10 24.72
CA ASN A 240 10.86 7.37 24.16
C ASN A 240 12.18 7.83 24.81
N TYR A 241 13.20 8.07 24.00
CA TYR A 241 14.49 8.57 24.44
C TYR A 241 14.72 9.98 23.93
N SER A 242 14.85 10.94 24.84
CA SER A 242 15.23 12.31 24.49
C SER A 242 16.75 12.46 24.51
N LEU A 243 17.32 13.12 23.49
CA LEU A 243 18.76 13.33 23.40
C LEU A 243 19.24 14.35 24.44
N HIS A 244 20.19 13.94 25.28
CA HIS A 244 20.78 14.81 26.31
C HIS A 244 21.50 16.03 25.70
N GLU A 245 22.08 15.89 24.51
CA GLU A 245 22.84 16.93 23.82
C GLU A 245 21.96 18.09 23.33
N GLN A 246 20.65 17.84 23.16
CA GLN A 246 19.68 18.80 22.62
C GLN A 246 18.89 19.48 23.75
N LYS A 247 19.57 19.96 24.80
CA LYS A 247 19.01 20.87 25.83
C LYS A 247 18.68 22.26 25.26
N ILE A 248 18.13 22.33 24.05
CA ILE A 248 17.30 23.45 23.64
C ILE A 248 16.22 23.58 24.71
N LYS A 249 15.79 24.80 25.05
CA LYS A 249 14.71 25.10 26.02
C LYS A 249 13.35 24.57 25.52
N VAL A 250 13.28 23.29 25.21
CA VAL A 250 12.03 22.56 25.05
C VAL A 250 11.40 22.60 26.43
N PRO A 251 10.17 23.11 26.57
CA PRO A 251 9.51 23.23 27.86
C PRO A 251 9.60 21.90 28.62
N ALA A 252 10.09 21.95 29.87
CA ALA A 252 10.25 20.77 30.75
C ALA A 252 8.96 19.96 30.96
N GLN A 253 7.84 20.51 30.52
CA GLN A 253 6.52 19.87 30.47
C GLN A 253 6.40 18.71 29.48
N ARG A 254 7.47 18.29 28.76
CA ARG A 254 7.42 17.09 27.92
C ARG A 254 7.32 15.78 28.74
N PHE A 255 6.08 15.43 29.07
CA PHE A 255 5.45 14.12 28.87
C PHE A 255 5.99 12.92 29.66
N ARG A 256 5.42 12.77 30.86
CA ARG A 256 5.11 11.44 31.40
C ARG A 256 3.72 11.06 30.89
N HIS A 257 3.65 9.97 30.13
CA HIS A 257 2.39 9.31 29.82
C HIS A 257 2.47 7.89 30.35
N ASP A 258 1.34 7.36 30.78
CA ASP A 258 1.25 6.06 31.44
C ASP A 258 1.65 4.88 30.54
N HIS A 259 1.71 5.11 29.23
CA HIS A 259 1.93 4.07 28.22
C HIS A 259 3.30 4.13 27.52
N VAL A 260 4.10 5.18 27.74
CA VAL A 260 5.40 5.36 27.09
C VAL A 260 6.47 5.63 28.14
N ALA A 261 7.40 4.70 28.30
CA ALA A 261 8.54 4.90 29.17
C ALA A 261 9.50 5.93 28.57
N SER A 262 9.71 7.04 29.27
CA SER A 262 10.56 8.15 28.80
C SER A 262 11.85 8.24 29.58
N GLU A 263 12.99 8.28 28.89
CA GLU A 263 14.32 8.47 29.47
C GLU A 263 15.11 9.54 28.70
N ILE A 264 16.03 10.24 29.37
CA ILE A 264 16.96 11.17 28.71
C ILE A 264 18.31 10.49 28.65
N LEU A 265 18.85 10.28 27.44
CA LEU A 265 20.10 9.55 27.23
C LEU A 265 21.02 10.30 26.26
N PRO A 266 22.35 10.15 26.39
CA PRO A 266 23.28 10.57 25.34
C PRO A 266 23.04 9.81 24.03
N SER A 267 23.32 10.45 22.90
CA SER A 267 23.14 9.88 21.55
C SER A 267 23.81 8.50 21.41
N ALA A 268 25.03 8.35 21.91
CA ALA A 268 25.77 7.08 21.89
C ALA A 268 25.07 5.95 22.63
N ALA A 269 24.38 6.25 23.74
CA ALA A 269 23.63 5.25 24.50
C ALA A 269 22.35 4.82 23.78
N ILE A 270 21.66 5.75 23.11
CA ILE A 270 20.50 5.44 22.28
C ILE A 270 20.92 4.58 21.08
N CYS A 271 22.02 4.94 20.41
CA CYS A 271 22.61 4.15 19.33
C CYS A 271 22.95 2.73 19.80
N GLY A 272 23.59 2.57 20.96
CA GLY A 272 23.89 1.26 21.55
C GLY A 272 22.64 0.41 21.80
N LYS A 273 21.55 1.00 22.30
CA LYS A 273 20.26 0.32 22.49
C LYS A 273 19.63 -0.12 21.17
N LEU A 274 19.59 0.77 20.17
CA LEU A 274 19.07 0.45 18.84
C LEU A 274 19.91 -0.63 18.17
N GLN A 275 21.23 -0.54 18.26
CA GLN A 275 22.16 -1.54 17.74
C GLN A 275 21.91 -2.90 18.41
N GLN A 276 21.77 -2.96 19.74
CA GLN A 276 21.46 -4.20 20.45
C GLN A 276 20.14 -4.83 19.97
N ILE A 277 19.11 -4.02 19.73
CA ILE A 277 17.82 -4.50 19.20
C ILE A 277 18.01 -5.04 17.79
N LEU A 278 18.70 -4.30 16.92
CA LEU A 278 18.83 -4.61 15.50
C LEU A 278 19.84 -5.71 15.20
N GLU A 279 20.86 -5.90 16.03
CA GLU A 279 21.83 -7.00 15.94
C GLU A 279 21.20 -8.36 16.24
N SER A 280 20.05 -8.38 16.93
CA SER A 280 19.26 -9.60 17.10
C SER A 280 18.62 -10.07 15.79
N ALA A 281 18.54 -9.20 14.77
CA ALA A 281 17.97 -9.51 13.48
C ALA A 281 18.82 -10.56 12.75
N ARG A 282 18.18 -11.61 12.26
CA ARG A 282 18.80 -12.63 11.41
C ARG A 282 17.90 -12.91 10.21
N PRO A 283 18.42 -13.42 9.09
CA PRO A 283 17.59 -13.92 7.98
C PRO A 283 16.42 -14.81 8.44
N GLU A 284 16.67 -15.64 9.45
CA GLU A 284 15.71 -16.58 10.02
C GLU A 284 14.73 -15.93 11.03
N ARG A 285 15.06 -14.75 11.54
CA ARG A 285 14.28 -13.96 12.50
C ARG A 285 14.39 -12.49 12.11
N PRO A 286 13.81 -12.11 10.96
CA PRO A 286 13.98 -10.77 10.43
C PRO A 286 13.29 -9.75 11.32
N ILE A 287 13.79 -8.52 11.31
CA ILE A 287 13.12 -7.37 11.92
C ILE A 287 12.45 -6.56 10.81
N ILE A 288 11.17 -6.27 11.01
CA ILE A 288 10.39 -5.38 10.15
C ILE A 288 10.20 -4.07 10.90
N LEU A 289 10.78 -3.00 10.36
CA LEU A 289 10.69 -1.65 10.88
C LEU A 289 9.58 -0.89 10.15
N LEU A 290 8.50 -0.61 10.86
CA LEU A 290 7.46 0.32 10.44
C LEU A 290 7.96 1.73 10.72
N VAL A 291 8.03 2.55 9.68
CA VAL A 291 8.53 3.93 9.75
C VAL A 291 7.60 4.85 8.98
N HIS A 292 7.66 6.14 9.25
CA HIS A 292 6.94 7.16 8.47
C HIS A 292 7.96 8.03 7.71
N GLY A 293 8.22 7.75 6.44
CA GLY A 293 9.30 8.35 5.66
C GLY A 293 10.61 7.57 5.80
N ALA A 294 10.76 6.49 5.02
CA ALA A 294 11.90 5.58 5.09
C ALA A 294 13.23 6.24 4.72
N LYS A 295 13.24 7.14 3.73
CA LYS A 295 14.46 7.87 3.34
C LYS A 295 15.01 8.70 4.50
N ASN A 296 14.17 9.53 5.10
CA ASN A 296 14.56 10.39 6.23
C ASN A 296 14.96 9.52 7.42
N THR A 297 14.18 8.48 7.72
CA THR A 297 14.49 7.56 8.82
C THR A 297 15.87 6.90 8.67
N ARG A 298 16.25 6.48 7.46
CA ARG A 298 17.60 5.96 7.20
C ARG A 298 18.68 7.01 7.44
N GLN A 299 18.46 8.24 6.96
CA GLN A 299 19.39 9.35 7.17
C GLN A 299 19.58 9.66 8.67
N GLU A 300 18.50 9.68 9.45
CA GLU A 300 18.58 9.92 10.90
C GLU A 300 19.32 8.78 11.62
N LEU A 301 19.04 7.52 11.25
CA LEU A 301 19.74 6.36 11.80
C LEU A 301 21.24 6.37 11.46
N GLU A 302 21.59 6.74 10.23
CA GLU A 302 22.98 6.90 9.79
C GLU A 302 23.67 8.05 10.53
N GLY A 303 22.97 9.15 10.77
CA GLY A 303 23.44 10.26 11.60
C GLY A 303 23.71 9.87 13.06
N LEU A 304 23.01 8.86 13.58
CA LEU A 304 23.28 8.24 14.88
C LEU A 304 24.42 7.21 14.86
N GLY A 305 24.98 6.90 13.68
CA GLY A 305 26.06 5.94 13.50
C GLY A 305 25.61 4.51 13.18
N LEU A 306 24.32 4.27 12.94
CA LEU A 306 23.82 2.95 12.54
C LEU A 306 24.01 2.72 11.04
N ARG A 307 24.46 1.52 10.66
CA ARG A 307 24.67 1.15 9.27
C ARG A 307 23.36 0.62 8.65
N THR A 308 22.75 1.38 7.74
CA THR A 308 21.45 1.00 7.12
C THR A 308 21.56 0.47 5.68
N PHE A 309 22.74 0.50 5.07
CA PHE A 309 22.94 0.15 3.65
C PHE A 309 22.51 -1.28 3.27
N SER A 310 22.50 -2.22 4.22
CA SER A 310 22.10 -3.62 3.99
C SER A 310 20.60 -3.86 4.15
N TRP A 311 19.84 -2.84 4.55
CA TRP A 311 18.42 -2.98 4.86
C TRP A 311 17.59 -2.93 3.57
N ALA A 312 16.63 -3.85 3.47
CA ALA A 312 15.72 -3.89 2.33
C ALA A 312 14.52 -2.96 2.55
N THR A 313 14.05 -2.32 1.48
CA THR A 313 12.76 -1.60 1.50
C THR A 313 11.65 -2.53 1.05
N GLY A 314 10.57 -2.53 1.81
CA GLY A 314 9.43 -3.43 1.66
C GLY A 314 9.71 -4.86 2.12
N ILE A 315 8.67 -5.69 2.10
CA ILE A 315 8.70 -7.08 2.60
C ILE A 315 8.52 -8.14 1.51
N HIS A 316 8.53 -7.75 0.24
CA HIS A 316 8.48 -8.65 -0.92
C HIS A 316 9.48 -9.82 -0.79
N ASP A 317 10.71 -9.54 -0.37
CA ASP A 317 11.76 -10.54 -0.26
C ASP A 317 11.53 -11.52 0.90
N ILE A 318 10.96 -11.06 2.03
CA ILE A 318 10.53 -11.96 3.11
C ILE A 318 9.43 -12.88 2.60
N LEU A 319 8.40 -12.31 1.99
CA LEU A 319 7.24 -13.07 1.50
C LEU A 319 7.67 -14.09 0.46
N TYR A 320 8.50 -13.72 -0.51
CA TYR A 320 8.68 -14.54 -1.70
C TYR A 320 10.04 -15.18 -1.88
N LYS A 321 11.11 -14.65 -1.28
CA LYS A 321 12.45 -15.23 -1.37
C LYS A 321 12.81 -16.04 -0.12
N GLY A 322 12.47 -15.55 1.08
CA GLY A 322 12.87 -16.17 2.36
C GLY A 322 11.81 -17.01 3.09
N GLY A 323 10.51 -16.69 2.96
CA GLY A 323 9.45 -17.31 3.76
C GLY A 323 8.70 -18.44 3.06
N LEU A 324 8.34 -18.25 1.79
CA LEU A 324 7.48 -19.20 1.04
C LEU A 324 8.24 -20.18 0.13
N ARG A 325 9.58 -20.10 0.07
CA ARG A 325 10.34 -20.79 -1.00
C ARG A 325 11.27 -21.91 -0.55
N ASP A 326 11.62 -22.02 0.73
CA ASP A 326 12.97 -22.52 1.02
C ASP A 326 13.15 -24.04 1.22
N GLU A 327 12.11 -24.85 1.44
CA GLU A 327 12.39 -26.26 1.79
C GLU A 327 12.16 -27.30 0.69
N MET A 328 11.49 -26.94 -0.41
CA MET A 328 11.28 -27.88 -1.53
C MET A 328 11.98 -27.44 -2.82
N ARG A 329 13.20 -26.92 -2.71
CA ARG A 329 14.17 -27.20 -3.78
C ARG A 329 14.48 -28.67 -3.69
N SER A 330 13.65 -29.44 -4.40
CA SER A 330 13.92 -30.80 -4.85
C SER A 330 15.44 -30.97 -4.95
N ARG A 331 16.01 -31.76 -4.03
CA ARG A 331 17.38 -32.25 -4.11
C ARG A 331 17.47 -33.23 -5.29
N SER A 332 17.01 -32.81 -6.47
CA SER A 332 17.30 -33.51 -7.70
C SER A 332 18.82 -33.59 -7.75
N PRO A 333 19.39 -34.81 -7.76
CA PRO A 333 20.83 -34.97 -7.88
C PRO A 333 21.31 -34.10 -9.03
N PRO A 334 22.34 -33.26 -8.84
CA PRO A 334 22.85 -32.43 -9.90
C PRO A 334 23.13 -33.32 -11.11
N ARG A 335 22.46 -33.07 -12.24
CA ARG A 335 22.76 -33.75 -13.50
C ARG A 335 24.23 -33.51 -13.80
N ARG A 336 25.04 -34.56 -13.72
CA ARG A 336 26.46 -34.57 -14.10
C ARG A 336 26.58 -33.96 -15.49
N GLY A 337 27.14 -32.75 -15.63
CA GLY A 337 27.43 -32.16 -16.93
C GLY A 337 27.30 -30.63 -17.03
N SER A 338 26.52 -29.95 -16.18
CA SER A 338 26.45 -28.49 -16.24
C SER A 338 27.48 -27.85 -15.30
N GLY A 339 28.74 -27.74 -15.76
CA GLY A 339 29.89 -27.22 -14.99
C GLY A 339 29.89 -25.71 -14.72
N ARG A 340 28.74 -25.01 -14.79
CA ARG A 340 28.68 -23.59 -14.41
C ARG A 340 28.43 -23.49 -12.90
N PRO A 341 29.40 -23.01 -12.09
CA PRO A 341 29.16 -22.74 -10.69
C PRO A 341 28.03 -21.73 -10.59
N ARG A 342 26.92 -22.11 -9.96
CA ARG A 342 25.86 -21.16 -9.63
C ARG A 342 26.42 -20.26 -8.53
N SER A 343 26.43 -18.96 -8.77
CA SER A 343 26.79 -17.99 -7.73
C SER A 343 25.97 -18.29 -6.47
N PRO A 344 26.58 -18.25 -5.28
CA PRO A 344 25.85 -18.45 -4.04
C PRO A 344 24.69 -17.46 -3.98
N PRO A 345 23.51 -17.89 -3.51
CA PRO A 345 22.39 -16.98 -3.34
C PRO A 345 22.83 -15.81 -2.45
N ARG A 346 22.49 -14.59 -2.86
CA ARG A 346 22.73 -13.40 -2.02
C ARG A 346 22.04 -13.62 -0.67
N PRO A 347 22.69 -13.33 0.46
CA PRO A 347 22.04 -13.43 1.76
C PRO A 347 20.84 -12.50 1.79
N SER A 348 19.70 -12.98 2.30
CA SER A 348 18.54 -12.12 2.53
C SER A 348 18.88 -11.08 3.59
N SER A 349 18.38 -9.86 3.42
CA SER A 349 18.48 -8.82 4.45
C SER A 349 17.87 -9.31 5.77
N ALA A 350 18.45 -8.89 6.90
CA ALA A 350 17.90 -9.20 8.22
C ALA A 350 16.89 -8.13 8.68
N VAL A 351 16.97 -6.92 8.12
CA VAL A 351 16.10 -5.78 8.46
C VAL A 351 15.38 -5.29 7.21
N TYR A 352 14.08 -5.09 7.35
CA TYR A 352 13.17 -4.66 6.28
C TYR A 352 12.41 -3.41 6.74
N LEU A 353 12.30 -2.39 5.89
CA LEU A 353 11.57 -1.16 6.20
C LEU A 353 10.25 -1.14 5.44
N ILE A 354 9.16 -0.91 6.17
CA ILE A 354 7.85 -0.57 5.60
C ILE A 354 7.60 0.90 5.89
N ASP A 355 7.44 1.69 4.84
CA ASP A 355 7.07 3.10 4.97
C ASP A 355 5.55 3.24 5.00
N VAL A 356 5.01 3.49 6.19
CA VAL A 356 3.57 3.60 6.41
C VAL A 356 2.99 4.85 5.72
N ASN A 357 3.76 5.94 5.62
CA ASN A 357 3.34 7.13 4.88
C ASN A 357 3.16 6.81 3.39
N GLU A 358 4.08 6.04 2.84
CA GLU A 358 4.01 5.55 1.47
C GLU A 358 2.76 4.67 1.27
N LEU A 359 2.45 3.77 2.21
CA LEU A 359 1.23 2.95 2.14
C LEU A 359 -0.05 3.80 2.16
N VAL A 360 -0.14 4.80 3.04
CA VAL A 360 -1.29 5.70 3.13
C VAL A 360 -1.39 6.60 1.89
N GLY A 361 -0.26 7.14 1.42
CA GLY A 361 -0.19 7.93 0.19
C GLY A 361 -0.67 7.14 -1.02
N CYS A 362 -0.27 5.87 -1.12
CA CYS A 362 -0.73 4.96 -2.16
C CYS A 362 -2.26 4.79 -2.12
N ALA A 363 -2.82 4.62 -0.92
CA ALA A 363 -4.25 4.55 -0.71
C ALA A 363 -5.02 5.85 -1.05
N LYS A 364 -4.38 7.02 -0.96
CA LYS A 364 -5.02 8.32 -1.23
C LYS A 364 -5.03 8.74 -2.71
N GLU A 365 -4.32 8.03 -3.59
CA GLU A 365 -3.98 8.49 -4.95
C GLU A 365 -3.25 9.85 -4.99
N ARG A 366 -2.76 10.34 -3.85
CA ARG A 366 -1.85 11.48 -3.83
C ARG A 366 -0.48 10.93 -4.20
N GLY A 367 0.06 11.37 -5.35
CA GLY A 367 1.48 11.17 -5.65
C GLY A 367 2.31 11.54 -4.42
N THR A 368 3.39 10.79 -4.16
CA THR A 368 4.23 11.00 -2.99
C THR A 368 4.56 12.49 -2.88
N SER A 369 3.93 13.19 -1.94
CA SER A 369 4.23 14.60 -1.69
C SER A 369 5.56 14.59 -0.96
N VAL A 370 6.64 14.53 -1.74
CA VAL A 370 8.01 14.60 -1.25
C VAL A 370 8.24 16.05 -0.83
N THR A 371 7.92 16.39 0.43
CA THR A 371 8.50 17.50 1.24
C THR A 371 7.54 17.92 2.36
N SER A 372 7.24 17.00 3.28
CA SER A 372 6.51 17.36 4.51
C SER A 372 7.51 17.65 5.64
N ARG A 373 7.52 18.89 6.15
CA ARG A 373 8.30 19.39 7.30
C ARG A 373 7.96 18.61 8.59
N ASN A 374 8.75 18.70 9.65
CA ASN A 374 8.56 17.89 10.87
C ASN A 374 7.21 18.12 11.59
N HIS A 375 6.73 19.37 11.67
CA HIS A 375 5.36 19.65 12.15
C HIS A 375 4.29 19.08 11.22
N ALA A 376 4.59 19.00 9.92
CA ALA A 376 3.72 18.38 8.95
C ALA A 376 3.83 16.84 9.01
N ARG A 377 4.93 16.24 9.48
CA ARG A 377 5.06 14.78 9.71
C ARG A 377 4.15 14.28 10.82
N VAL A 378 4.19 14.87 12.01
CA VAL A 378 3.29 14.48 13.12
C VAL A 378 1.83 14.71 12.70
N ARG A 379 1.55 15.86 12.08
CA ARG A 379 0.22 16.15 11.53
C ARG A 379 -0.19 15.10 10.48
N GLN A 380 0.71 14.70 9.60
CA GLN A 380 0.45 13.69 8.58
C GLN A 380 0.23 12.31 9.18
N ILE A 381 1.00 11.91 10.20
CA ILE A 381 0.74 10.69 10.98
C ILE A 381 -0.67 10.73 11.59
N LEU A 382 -1.05 11.86 12.18
CA LEU A 382 -2.38 12.05 12.76
C LEU A 382 -3.50 12.05 11.70
N GLU A 383 -3.28 12.71 10.57
CA GLU A 383 -4.22 12.72 9.43
C GLU A 383 -4.36 11.32 8.85
N ASP A 384 -3.26 10.59 8.70
CA ASP A 384 -3.22 9.21 8.21
C ASP A 384 -3.92 8.26 9.18
N ALA A 385 -3.70 8.41 10.49
CA ALA A 385 -4.38 7.65 11.53
C ALA A 385 -5.89 7.97 11.55
N ALA A 386 -6.26 9.24 11.46
CA ALA A 386 -7.65 9.67 11.43
C ALA A 386 -8.41 9.10 10.23
N LEU A 387 -7.75 9.01 9.06
CA LEU A 387 -8.35 8.37 7.88
C LEU A 387 -8.53 6.86 8.02
N CYS A 388 -7.79 6.24 8.94
CA CYS A 388 -8.00 4.86 9.33
C CYS A 388 -9.04 4.72 10.46
N ASN A 389 -9.85 5.77 10.72
CA ASN A 389 -10.83 5.85 11.80
C ASN A 389 -10.23 5.59 13.20
N LEU A 390 -8.93 5.83 13.37
CA LEU A 390 -8.30 5.72 14.69
C LEU A 390 -8.68 6.94 15.52
N ASP A 391 -9.07 6.68 16.78
CA ASP A 391 -9.35 7.74 17.73
C ASP A 391 -8.05 8.45 18.14
N VAL A 392 -7.73 9.51 17.39
CA VAL A 392 -6.71 10.48 17.76
C VAL A 392 -7.22 11.47 18.84
N ARG A 393 -8.54 11.54 19.08
CA ARG A 393 -9.22 12.46 20.00
C ARG A 393 -9.29 11.90 21.44
N GLY A 394 -8.21 11.30 21.89
CA GLY A 394 -8.03 10.88 23.29
C GLY A 394 -6.61 11.08 23.81
N ARG A 395 -5.71 11.59 22.96
CA ARG A 395 -4.29 11.80 23.27
C ARG A 395 -3.96 13.26 23.55
N GLU A 396 -4.98 14.10 23.61
CA GLU A 396 -4.90 15.49 24.07
C GLU A 396 -4.80 15.52 25.59
N THR A 397 -3.60 15.78 26.11
CA THR A 397 -3.45 16.11 27.53
C THR A 397 -3.91 17.54 27.76
N GLU A 398 -4.88 17.70 28.66
CA GLU A 398 -5.18 19.01 29.23
C GLU A 398 -4.01 19.41 30.14
N THR A 399 -3.33 20.49 29.78
CA THR A 399 -2.25 21.08 30.58
C THR A 399 -2.58 22.53 30.87
N ARG A 400 -2.30 23.03 32.07
CA ARG A 400 -2.45 24.47 32.34
C ARG A 400 -1.58 25.29 31.38
N ALA A 401 -2.13 26.38 30.84
CA ALA A 401 -1.41 27.25 29.91
C ALA A 401 -0.10 27.78 30.52
N ASP A 402 -0.15 28.06 31.83
CA ASP A 402 0.99 28.37 32.69
C ASP A 402 1.04 27.34 33.84
N PRO A 403 2.02 26.42 33.84
CA PRO A 403 2.16 25.43 34.90
C PRO A 403 2.43 26.01 36.28
N MET A 404 2.98 27.23 36.38
CA MET A 404 3.28 27.88 37.66
C MET A 404 2.07 28.61 38.24
N ASN A 405 1.04 28.87 37.43
CA ASN A 405 -0.17 29.54 37.86
C ASN A 405 -1.35 28.56 37.95
N PRO A 406 -1.81 28.18 39.17
CA PRO A 406 -2.89 27.22 39.31
C PRO A 406 -4.25 27.70 38.81
N LYS A 407 -4.41 29.00 38.53
CA LYS A 407 -5.63 29.59 37.93
C LYS A 407 -5.55 29.68 36.41
N SER A 408 -4.43 29.31 35.81
CA SER A 408 -4.26 29.33 34.37
C SER A 408 -5.24 28.35 33.69
N PRO A 409 -5.89 28.73 32.58
CA PRO A 409 -6.84 27.86 31.90
C PRO A 409 -6.16 26.56 31.46
N MET A 410 -6.91 25.46 31.55
CA MET A 410 -6.49 24.18 30.96
C MET A 410 -6.52 24.35 29.44
N VAL A 411 -5.38 24.12 28.81
CA VAL A 411 -5.23 24.10 27.35
C VAL A 411 -4.98 22.66 26.97
N LYS A 412 -5.83 22.13 26.09
CA LYS A 412 -5.58 20.87 25.40
C LYS A 412 -4.34 21.05 24.55
N LYS A 413 -3.24 20.41 24.94
CA LYS A 413 -2.02 20.39 24.16
C LYS A 413 -1.87 18.99 23.58
N ASN A 414 -1.74 18.95 22.27
CA ASN A 414 -1.34 17.77 21.52
C ASN A 414 0.16 17.59 21.71
N LEU A 415 0.52 16.64 22.56
CA LEU A 415 1.85 16.50 23.08
C LEU A 415 2.44 15.18 22.62
N PHE A 416 2.79 15.17 21.34
CA PHE A 416 3.38 14.00 20.71
C PHE A 416 4.91 14.04 20.86
N ASN A 417 5.46 12.95 21.38
CA ASN A 417 6.89 12.62 21.30
C ASN A 417 7.06 11.43 20.35
N ALA A 418 8.30 11.11 19.95
CA ALA A 418 8.56 10.00 19.04
C ALA A 418 8.01 8.64 19.54
N GLY A 419 7.94 8.43 20.86
CA GLY A 419 7.31 7.22 21.42
C GLY A 419 5.83 7.09 21.04
N HIS A 420 5.05 8.17 21.18
CA HIS A 420 3.64 8.19 20.77
C HIS A 420 3.47 8.06 19.26
N ASP A 421 4.32 8.74 18.50
CA ASP A 421 4.31 8.64 17.04
C ASP A 421 4.57 7.19 16.59
N SER A 422 5.46 6.47 17.28
CA SER A 422 5.71 5.05 16.97
C SER A 422 4.47 4.18 17.18
N ILE A 423 3.69 4.45 18.25
CA ILE A 423 2.41 3.76 18.49
C ILE A 423 1.42 4.08 17.37
N LEU A 424 1.29 5.36 16.99
CA LEU A 424 0.39 5.77 15.90
C LEU A 424 0.78 5.14 14.56
N ILE A 425 2.08 5.06 14.25
CA ILE A 425 2.59 4.38 13.04
C ILE A 425 2.18 2.90 13.06
N ALA A 426 2.34 2.22 14.19
CA ALA A 426 1.95 0.81 14.35
C ALA A 426 0.44 0.62 14.18
N GLU A 427 -0.38 1.42 14.87
CA GLU A 427 -1.84 1.35 14.80
C GLU A 427 -2.36 1.65 13.39
N THR A 428 -1.78 2.65 12.72
CA THR A 428 -2.12 3.00 11.34
C THR A 428 -1.81 1.81 10.41
N TRP A 429 -0.62 1.21 10.54
CA TRP A 429 -0.27 0.03 9.76
C TRP A 429 -1.21 -1.16 10.03
N LEU A 430 -1.55 -1.43 11.29
CA LEU A 430 -2.50 -2.49 11.67
C LEU A 430 -3.89 -2.25 11.07
N ALA A 431 -4.38 -1.01 11.09
CA ALA A 431 -5.67 -0.62 10.51
C ALA A 431 -5.67 -0.77 8.99
N LEU A 432 -4.63 -0.32 8.29
CA LEU A 432 -4.49 -0.50 6.84
C LEU A 432 -4.44 -2.00 6.48
N CYS A 433 -3.69 -2.78 7.24
CA CYS A 433 -3.45 -4.18 6.90
C CYS A 433 -4.65 -5.11 7.20
N SER A 434 -5.45 -4.78 8.23
CA SER A 434 -6.70 -5.48 8.55
C SER A 434 -7.88 -5.03 7.70
N GLY A 435 -7.75 -3.88 7.03
CA GLY A 435 -8.78 -3.28 6.20
C GLY A 435 -9.01 -3.97 4.84
N PRO A 436 -9.80 -3.32 3.97
CA PRO A 436 -10.12 -3.84 2.64
C PRO A 436 -8.91 -3.79 1.69
N ASP A 437 -9.04 -4.36 0.49
CA ASP A 437 -7.98 -4.24 -0.53
C ASP A 437 -7.82 -2.81 -1.02
N ILE A 438 -6.67 -2.53 -1.64
CA ILE A 438 -6.28 -1.17 -2.01
C ILE A 438 -7.32 -0.44 -2.87
N ASP A 439 -8.01 -1.14 -3.78
CA ASP A 439 -9.01 -0.50 -4.64
C ASP A 439 -10.29 -0.18 -3.85
N ALA A 440 -10.70 -1.06 -2.95
CA ALA A 440 -11.85 -0.86 -2.08
C ALA A 440 -11.57 0.25 -1.06
N PHE A 441 -10.38 0.27 -0.46
CA PHE A 441 -9.97 1.34 0.45
C PHE A 441 -9.92 2.70 -0.26
N ARG A 442 -9.39 2.77 -1.49
CA ARG A 442 -9.45 3.97 -2.33
C ARG A 442 -10.87 4.43 -2.63
N ALA A 443 -11.77 3.49 -2.94
CA ALA A 443 -13.16 3.82 -3.20
C ALA A 443 -13.83 4.45 -1.96
N MET A 444 -13.57 3.91 -0.76
CA MET A 444 -14.04 4.49 0.50
C MET A 444 -13.50 5.90 0.71
N LEU A 445 -12.18 6.07 0.59
CA LEU A 445 -11.55 7.39 0.74
C LEU A 445 -12.01 8.41 -0.31
N GLY A 446 -12.28 7.97 -1.55
CA GLY A 446 -12.74 8.84 -2.62
C GLY A 446 -14.17 9.36 -2.41
N GLU A 447 -15.04 8.57 -1.78
CA GLU A 447 -16.39 9.03 -1.39
C GLU A 447 -16.30 10.07 -0.27
N ASP A 448 -15.42 9.86 0.72
CA ASP A 448 -15.24 10.78 1.85
C ASP A 448 -14.43 12.04 1.46
N ALA A 449 -13.39 11.91 0.63
CA ALA A 449 -12.61 13.03 0.12
C ALA A 449 -13.44 13.94 -0.81
N ARG A 450 -14.44 13.38 -1.51
CA ARG A 450 -15.44 14.17 -2.25
C ARG A 450 -16.42 14.88 -1.33
N ARG A 451 -16.72 14.32 -0.15
CA ARG A 451 -17.57 14.99 0.84
C ARG A 451 -16.83 16.14 1.54
N GLY A 452 -15.50 16.07 1.60
CA GLY A 452 -14.69 17.06 2.30
C GLY A 452 -15.08 17.20 3.78
N PRO A 453 -14.37 18.01 4.58
CA PRO A 453 -15.02 18.59 5.74
C PRO A 453 -16.12 19.48 5.17
N MET A 454 -17.36 18.98 5.13
CA MET A 454 -18.51 19.85 4.94
C MET A 454 -18.33 20.96 5.97
N ALA A 455 -18.24 22.18 5.48
CA ALA A 455 -18.19 23.36 6.29
C ALA A 455 -19.53 23.47 7.02
N GLU A 456 -19.68 22.74 8.13
CA GLU A 456 -20.85 22.81 9.00
C GLU A 456 -20.98 24.20 9.65
N ASP A 457 -19.97 25.08 9.52
CA ASP A 457 -19.95 26.44 10.06
C ASP A 457 -19.68 27.54 9.01
N SER A 458 -19.70 27.25 7.70
CA SER A 458 -19.77 28.35 6.73
C SER A 458 -21.23 28.74 6.56
N PRO A 459 -21.64 29.96 6.98
CA PRO A 459 -23.00 30.43 6.72
C PRO A 459 -23.28 30.30 5.23
N SER A 460 -24.46 29.76 4.89
CA SER A 460 -24.92 29.69 3.49
C SER A 460 -24.58 31.00 2.81
N PRO A 461 -23.85 30.99 1.67
CA PRO A 461 -23.61 32.22 0.93
C PRO A 461 -24.97 32.87 0.68
N GLU A 462 -25.13 34.11 1.11
CA GLU A 462 -26.32 34.90 0.80
C GLU A 462 -26.60 34.75 -0.69
N PRO A 463 -27.85 34.51 -1.09
CA PRO A 463 -28.21 34.36 -2.49
C PRO A 463 -27.71 35.61 -3.22
N ASN A 464 -26.71 35.42 -4.08
CA ASN A 464 -26.21 36.46 -4.94
C ASN A 464 -27.43 37.00 -5.72
N PRO A 465 -27.77 38.29 -5.64
CA PRO A 465 -28.90 38.84 -6.37
C PRO A 465 -28.67 38.52 -7.85
N GLN A 466 -29.57 37.72 -8.43
CA GLN A 466 -29.52 37.46 -9.85
C GLN A 466 -29.63 38.82 -10.56
N PRO A 467 -28.73 39.16 -11.49
CA PRO A 467 -28.96 40.29 -12.36
C PRO A 467 -30.26 40.00 -13.10
N GLU A 468 -31.26 40.85 -12.89
CA GLU A 468 -32.48 40.88 -13.68
C GLU A 468 -32.06 40.91 -15.15
N GLN A 469 -32.39 39.84 -15.88
CA GLN A 469 -32.24 39.79 -17.32
C GLN A 469 -33.25 40.76 -17.90
N ASP A 470 -32.76 41.94 -18.24
CA ASP A 470 -33.47 42.98 -18.97
C ASP A 470 -33.60 42.51 -20.43
N ASP A 471 -34.78 41.99 -20.79
CA ASP A 471 -35.10 41.39 -22.10
C ASP A 471 -35.31 42.44 -23.23
N ASP A 472 -34.87 43.69 -23.05
CA ASP A 472 -35.00 44.78 -24.03
C ASP A 472 -33.78 44.94 -24.95
N ILE A 473 -33.31 43.83 -25.55
CA ILE A 473 -32.32 43.91 -26.65
C ILE A 473 -33.05 44.22 -27.97
N ASP A 474 -33.01 45.50 -28.36
CA ASP A 474 -33.55 46.01 -29.63
C ASP A 474 -32.89 45.33 -30.85
N PRO A 475 -33.66 44.62 -31.70
CA PRO A 475 -33.14 43.89 -32.85
C PRO A 475 -32.59 44.78 -33.99
N ASN A 476 -32.65 46.12 -33.89
CA ASN A 476 -32.12 47.04 -34.90
C ASN A 476 -30.74 47.63 -34.60
N ILE A 477 -30.11 47.28 -33.47
CA ILE A 477 -28.74 47.73 -33.17
C ILE A 477 -27.75 46.84 -33.94
N GLN A 478 -27.36 47.26 -35.15
CA GLN A 478 -26.24 46.65 -35.85
C GLN A 478 -24.93 46.96 -35.10
N PRO A 479 -24.09 45.95 -34.80
CA PRO A 479 -22.80 46.18 -34.17
C PRO A 479 -21.88 47.00 -35.10
N PRO A 480 -21.08 47.94 -34.56
CA PRO A 480 -20.19 48.74 -35.39
C PRO A 480 -19.13 47.86 -36.07
N ALA A 481 -18.98 48.06 -37.37
CA ALA A 481 -17.97 47.43 -38.18
C ALA A 481 -16.56 47.88 -37.75
N GLY A 482 -15.72 46.90 -37.43
CA GLY A 482 -14.28 46.96 -37.69
C GLY A 482 -13.39 47.31 -36.51
N SER A 483 -12.61 46.31 -36.08
CA SER A 483 -11.20 46.50 -35.74
C SER A 483 -10.44 45.28 -36.25
N PRO A 484 -9.39 45.43 -37.08
CA PRO A 484 -8.62 44.30 -37.59
C PRO A 484 -7.81 43.68 -36.44
N GLN A 485 -8.15 42.46 -36.05
CA GLN A 485 -7.31 41.64 -35.18
C GLN A 485 -6.08 41.17 -35.95
N ALA A 486 -4.91 41.44 -35.38
CA ALA A 486 -3.63 40.91 -35.82
C ALA A 486 -3.65 39.36 -35.81
N PRO A 487 -3.02 38.70 -36.79
CA PRO A 487 -2.98 37.24 -36.83
C PRO A 487 -2.18 36.70 -35.65
N ALA A 488 -2.84 35.90 -34.82
CA ALA A 488 -2.21 35.12 -33.77
C ALA A 488 -1.26 34.09 -34.41
N MET A 489 0.04 34.22 -34.16
CA MET A 489 1.03 33.19 -34.43
C MET A 489 0.68 31.95 -33.59
N GLY A 490 0.21 30.89 -34.25
CA GLY A 490 0.12 29.55 -33.67
C GLY A 490 1.51 28.98 -33.38
N PRO A 491 1.63 28.07 -32.40
CA PRO A 491 2.89 27.40 -32.14
C PRO A 491 3.22 26.48 -33.31
N ALA A 492 4.38 26.72 -33.93
CA ALA A 492 4.93 25.88 -34.97
C ALA A 492 5.21 24.48 -34.42
N GLU A 493 4.56 23.49 -35.04
CA GLU A 493 4.99 22.10 -35.06
C GLU A 493 6.37 22.02 -35.71
N ALA A 494 7.38 21.64 -34.94
CA ALA A 494 8.68 21.23 -35.46
C ALA A 494 9.30 20.26 -34.46
N TYR A 495 9.29 18.97 -34.79
CA TYR A 495 10.41 18.03 -34.63
C TYR A 495 9.92 16.61 -34.96
N ASP A 496 9.96 16.28 -36.25
CA ASP A 496 9.96 14.89 -36.70
C ASP A 496 10.69 14.84 -38.06
N ALA A 497 12.01 14.61 -38.02
CA ALA A 497 12.82 14.11 -39.14
C ALA A 497 14.31 14.13 -38.75
N TYR A 498 14.81 13.03 -38.17
CA TYR A 498 16.16 12.51 -38.43
C TYR A 498 16.17 11.01 -38.09
N LEU A 499 15.58 10.22 -38.99
CA LEU A 499 16.06 8.87 -39.27
C LEU A 499 17.11 9.03 -40.37
N SER A 500 18.38 9.02 -40.00
CA SER A 500 19.47 8.75 -40.93
C SER A 500 19.92 7.32 -40.69
N ASP A 501 19.73 6.51 -41.73
CA ASP A 501 20.41 5.25 -41.94
C ASP A 501 21.93 5.46 -41.84
N GLU A 502 22.59 4.67 -41.00
CA GLU A 502 24.00 4.32 -41.18
C GLU A 502 24.19 2.86 -40.73
N GLU A 503 24.09 1.97 -41.71
CA GLU A 503 24.86 0.72 -41.73
C GLU A 503 26.33 1.06 -41.98
N GLY A 504 27.23 0.50 -41.16
CA GLY A 504 28.67 0.64 -41.36
C GLY A 504 29.49 -0.01 -40.25
N GLU A 505 29.80 -1.30 -40.45
CA GLU A 505 31.00 -2.05 -40.03
C GLU A 505 31.74 -1.63 -38.75
N TRP A 506 31.82 -2.53 -37.76
CA TRP A 506 33.02 -3.13 -37.12
C TRP A 506 32.61 -4.10 -36.01
#